data_AF-A0A7T1T374-F1
#
_entry.id   AF-A0A7T1T374-F1
#
_cell.length_a   1.000
_cell.length_b   1.000
_cell.length_c   1.000
_cell.angle_alpha   90.00
_cell.angle_beta   90.00
_cell.angle_gamma   90.00
#
_symmetry.space_group_name_H-M   'P 1'
#
loop_
_entity.id
_entity.type
_entity.pdbx_description
1 polymer ?
#
loop_
_entity_poly.entity_id
_entity_poly.type
_entity_poly.pdbx_seq_one_letter_code
_entity_poly.pdbx_strand_id
1 'polypeptide(L)'
;MGARGTVFSEVMAGSVLLSGESEARAMRLDLSVRAGDVLLPHRTIRGAVTGRVRIAGWADDAQATGELEISPLARRRIRYRIDFTAQGRRHSLDGWKSISLGRPVKSMTVLPFSFFEDGEEAGKGTLRFPLSTQLLPFLASFRFPRSEDQAAQLAPRWDGSAGRTEVWYTTVTDPATRSGLWLHHELVAPADGSDAYAHGWVARFPADGEGPVEHARFGPEPWKQQAEARGFSSDGIEAGPGRLRGAAGPFSWDLAEHPQDEPLFTFPRWSWRRQLLPAAQIVPAPHASYTGTFAYDGGELRLDEAPGATARIYGHGNARRWAWLHAGLGGGDVLEIVAATSMRPGLRRLPPLVFLRLRKDGRTWPRRPERTAVGWAGLGRFKARVSLPTWTVSGRSGLRRIRVEVTQPDERTLALDYTDPDGSGAVCRNSETADARIVLERWWGRWRTESEWTLDGTAHAEVGDR
;
A
#
# COMPACT_ATOMS: atom_id res chain seq x y z
N MET A 1 20.55 -2.18 2.29
CA MET A 1 20.49 -3.19 3.38
C MET A 1 19.40 -4.20 3.04
N GLY A 2 19.70 -5.50 3.09
CA GLY A 2 18.97 -6.54 2.36
C GLY A 2 17.51 -6.77 2.80
N ALA A 3 16.60 -6.78 1.82
CA ALA A 3 15.16 -7.02 1.94
C ALA A 3 14.76 -8.47 2.30
N ARG A 4 15.55 -9.19 3.11
CA ARG A 4 15.37 -10.63 3.38
C ARG A 4 14.95 -10.97 4.83
N GLY A 5 14.41 -9.99 5.54
CA GLY A 5 14.10 -10.11 6.97
C GLY A 5 12.71 -10.63 7.32
N THR A 6 12.59 -11.30 8.48
CA THR A 6 11.30 -11.65 9.09
C THR A 6 10.88 -10.61 10.10
N VAL A 7 9.62 -10.18 10.02
CA VAL A 7 9.02 -9.26 11.00
C VAL A 7 7.80 -9.91 11.64
N PHE A 8 7.65 -9.77 12.95
CA PHE A 8 6.45 -10.17 13.69
C PHE A 8 6.29 -9.31 14.95
N SER A 9 5.08 -9.32 15.52
CA SER A 9 4.77 -8.64 16.77
C SER A 9 4.31 -9.66 17.82
N GLU A 10 4.75 -9.50 19.06
CA GLU A 10 4.43 -10.40 20.17
C GLU A 10 3.95 -9.60 21.38
N VAL A 11 2.90 -10.09 22.03
CA VAL A 11 2.37 -9.53 23.27
C VAL A 11 2.49 -10.59 24.37
N MET A 12 3.11 -10.21 25.48
CA MET A 12 3.25 -11.07 26.66
C MET A 12 2.75 -10.33 27.90
N ALA A 13 2.14 -11.06 28.84
CA ALA A 13 1.68 -10.53 30.11
C ALA A 13 2.01 -11.50 31.24
N GLY A 14 2.28 -10.98 32.43
CA GLY A 14 2.68 -11.78 33.57
C GLY A 14 2.97 -10.91 34.77
N SER A 15 3.99 -11.27 35.55
CA SER A 15 4.36 -10.54 36.75
C SER A 15 5.86 -10.51 36.99
N VAL A 16 6.29 -9.53 37.77
CA VAL A 16 7.67 -9.35 38.24
C VAL A 16 7.67 -9.13 39.74
N LEU A 17 8.57 -9.80 40.46
CA LEU A 17 8.88 -9.53 41.86
C LEU A 17 10.20 -8.77 41.89
N LEU A 18 10.15 -7.50 42.30
CA LEU A 18 11.33 -6.67 42.44
C LEU A 18 12.06 -7.01 43.75
N SER A 19 13.38 -6.90 43.75
CA SER A 19 14.20 -7.11 44.94
C SER A 19 13.76 -6.14 46.05
N GLY A 20 13.43 -6.69 47.23
CA GLY A 20 12.95 -5.90 48.37
C GLY A 20 11.42 -5.76 48.46
N GLU A 21 10.66 -6.20 47.45
CA GLU A 21 9.20 -6.26 47.51
C GLU A 21 8.70 -7.65 47.91
N SER A 22 7.60 -7.71 48.66
CA SER A 22 6.92 -8.97 49.01
C SER A 22 5.81 -9.35 48.02
N GLU A 23 5.34 -8.39 47.22
CA GLU A 23 4.25 -8.58 46.26
C GLU A 23 4.73 -8.44 44.82
N ALA A 24 4.24 -9.32 43.95
CA ALA A 24 4.57 -9.26 42.53
C ALA A 24 3.69 -8.25 41.79
N ARG A 25 4.32 -7.42 40.94
CA ARG A 25 3.63 -6.43 40.10
C ARG A 25 3.22 -7.05 38.78
N ALA A 26 2.05 -6.66 38.27
CA ALA A 26 1.62 -7.06 36.93
C ALA A 26 2.52 -6.40 35.87
N MET A 27 2.94 -7.17 34.88
CA MET A 27 3.84 -6.75 33.81
C MET A 27 3.28 -7.11 32.43
N ARG A 28 3.49 -6.23 31.46
CA ARG A 28 3.10 -6.43 30.06
C ARG A 28 4.19 -5.95 29.11
N LEU A 29 4.47 -6.77 28.10
CA LEU A 29 5.31 -6.42 26.95
C LEU A 29 4.47 -6.39 25.68
N ASP A 30 4.59 -5.30 24.92
CA ASP A 30 4.09 -5.19 23.55
C ASP A 30 5.28 -4.97 22.62
N LEU A 31 5.75 -6.03 21.95
CA LEU A 31 7.02 -6.05 21.20
C LEU A 31 6.80 -6.18 19.70
N SER A 32 7.71 -5.58 18.93
CA SER A 32 7.88 -5.75 17.50
C SER A 32 9.31 -6.20 17.23
N VAL A 33 9.47 -7.29 16.49
CA VAL A 33 10.75 -7.94 16.21
C VAL A 33 11.04 -7.83 14.72
N ARG A 34 12.24 -7.39 14.38
CA ARG A 34 12.78 -7.37 13.01
C ARG A 34 14.07 -8.16 12.95
N ALA A 35 14.03 -9.32 12.29
CA ALA A 35 15.21 -10.11 11.97
C ALA A 35 15.68 -9.80 10.55
N GLY A 36 17.00 -9.78 10.31
CA GLY A 36 17.57 -9.59 8.97
C GLY A 36 17.39 -10.80 8.03
N ASP A 37 17.05 -11.96 8.59
CA ASP A 37 16.90 -13.23 7.88
C ASP A 37 15.49 -13.82 7.96
N VAL A 38 15.21 -14.76 7.04
CA VAL A 38 14.00 -15.59 7.03
C VAL A 38 13.99 -16.57 8.19
N LEU A 39 12.89 -16.62 8.95
CA LEU A 39 12.73 -17.54 10.07
C LEU A 39 12.61 -19.00 9.60
N LEU A 40 13.70 -19.75 9.72
CA LEU A 40 13.81 -21.15 9.35
C LEU A 40 14.11 -22.00 10.60
N PRO A 41 13.42 -23.13 10.83
CA PRO A 41 13.56 -23.92 12.07
C PRO A 41 14.97 -24.40 12.39
N HIS A 42 15.81 -24.60 11.36
CA HIS A 42 17.17 -25.13 11.46
C HIS A 42 18.24 -24.05 11.67
N ARG A 43 17.88 -22.76 11.63
CA ARG A 43 18.83 -21.64 11.81
C ARG A 43 18.66 -20.98 13.17
N THR A 44 19.76 -20.37 13.64
CA THR A 44 19.71 -19.42 14.76
C THR A 44 19.62 -18.01 14.18
N ILE A 45 18.63 -17.25 14.61
CA ILE A 45 18.34 -15.93 14.07
C ILE A 45 18.37 -14.92 15.20
N ARG A 46 18.96 -13.76 14.92
CA ARG A 46 18.92 -12.59 15.80
C ARG A 46 18.05 -11.52 15.18
N GLY A 47 17.15 -10.95 15.96
CA GLY A 47 16.30 -9.85 15.56
C GLY A 47 16.41 -8.70 16.54
N ALA A 48 16.36 -7.48 16.01
CA ALA A 48 16.18 -6.27 16.82
C ALA A 48 14.75 -6.23 17.36
N VAL A 49 14.62 -5.89 18.64
CA VAL A 49 13.35 -5.74 19.35
C VAL A 49 13.12 -4.26 19.60
N THR A 50 11.89 -3.82 19.37
CA THR A 50 11.39 -2.50 19.77
C THR A 50 10.00 -2.66 20.36
N GLY A 51 9.59 -1.83 21.31
CA GLY A 51 8.26 -1.94 21.86
C GLY A 51 8.04 -1.18 23.15
N ARG A 52 7.00 -1.60 23.89
CA ARG A 52 6.59 -0.99 25.15
C ARG A 52 6.66 -1.98 26.30
N VAL A 53 7.25 -1.55 27.40
CA VAL A 53 7.31 -2.28 28.67
C VAL A 53 6.43 -1.56 29.68
N ARG A 54 5.48 -2.28 30.30
CA ARG A 54 4.67 -1.75 31.41
C ARG A 54 4.80 -2.64 32.63
N ILE A 55 5.06 -2.02 33.78
CA ILE A 55 5.05 -2.65 35.10
C ILE A 55 4.14 -1.81 35.99
N ALA A 56 3.10 -2.43 36.52
CA ALA A 56 2.03 -1.74 37.24
C ALA A 56 2.57 -0.89 38.40
N GLY A 57 2.24 0.41 38.35
CA GLY A 57 2.64 1.39 39.36
C GLY A 57 4.14 1.64 39.46
N TRP A 58 4.93 1.28 38.43
CA TRP A 58 6.39 1.37 38.50
C TRP A 58 7.04 1.87 37.20
N ALA A 59 6.69 1.29 36.04
CA ALA A 59 7.28 1.67 34.76
C ALA A 59 6.27 1.65 33.61
N ASP A 60 6.43 2.58 32.68
CA ASP A 60 5.72 2.62 31.42
C ASP A 60 6.59 3.24 30.32
N ASP A 61 7.47 2.43 29.74
CA ASP A 61 8.40 2.87 28.69
C ASP A 61 7.93 2.43 27.32
N ALA A 62 7.60 3.39 26.45
CA ALA A 62 7.15 3.15 25.08
C ALA A 62 8.29 2.99 24.06
N GLN A 63 9.54 3.18 24.48
CA GLN A 63 10.75 3.16 23.64
C GLN A 63 11.72 2.04 24.03
N ALA A 64 11.19 0.94 24.57
CA ALA A 64 12.01 -0.21 24.93
C ALA A 64 12.66 -0.81 23.67
N THR A 65 13.94 -1.17 23.78
CA THR A 65 14.71 -1.75 22.67
C THR A 65 15.42 -3.02 23.12
N GLY A 66 15.95 -3.82 22.20
CA GLY A 66 16.65 -5.03 22.59
C GLY A 66 16.91 -5.99 21.46
N GLU A 67 17.17 -7.24 21.83
CA GLU A 67 17.47 -8.32 20.92
C GLU A 67 16.67 -9.58 21.27
N LEU A 68 16.30 -10.30 20.22
CA LEU A 68 15.68 -11.61 20.30
C LEU A 68 16.54 -12.62 19.54
N GLU A 69 16.98 -13.68 20.22
CA GLU A 69 17.62 -14.84 19.59
C GLU A 69 16.60 -15.99 19.51
N ILE A 70 16.32 -16.48 18.31
CA ILE A 70 15.44 -17.62 18.05
C ILE A 70 16.31 -18.77 17.52
N SER A 71 16.39 -19.88 18.26
CA SER A 71 17.18 -21.05 17.88
C SER A 71 16.39 -22.35 18.16
N PRO A 72 15.46 -22.74 17.27
CA PRO A 72 14.50 -23.80 17.56
C PRO A 72 15.09 -25.21 17.62
N LEU A 73 16.01 -25.53 16.71
CA LEU A 73 16.64 -26.85 16.63
C LEU A 73 18.05 -26.88 17.24
N ALA A 74 18.90 -25.90 16.91
CA ALA A 74 20.31 -25.91 17.31
C ALA A 74 20.51 -25.73 18.82
N ARG A 75 19.82 -24.76 19.44
CA ARG A 75 19.91 -24.50 20.89
C ARG A 75 18.63 -24.76 21.66
N ARG A 76 17.55 -25.16 20.95
CA ARG A 76 16.20 -25.39 21.51
C ARG A 76 15.76 -24.26 22.45
N ARG A 77 16.00 -23.00 22.08
CA ARG A 77 15.70 -21.84 22.92
C ARG A 77 15.27 -20.60 22.16
N ILE A 78 14.52 -19.73 22.84
CA ILE A 78 14.28 -18.34 22.43
C ILE A 78 14.71 -17.42 23.58
N ARG A 79 15.71 -16.56 23.37
CA ARG A 79 16.24 -15.64 24.39
C ARG A 79 15.89 -14.20 24.05
N TYR A 80 15.40 -13.47 25.05
CA TYR A 80 14.99 -12.07 25.00
C TYR A 80 15.96 -11.28 25.87
N ARG A 81 16.53 -10.20 25.31
CA ARG A 81 17.28 -9.20 26.07
C ARG A 81 16.70 -7.84 25.73
N ILE A 82 16.01 -7.21 26.68
CA ILE A 82 15.24 -5.99 26.45
C ILE A 82 15.70 -4.93 27.43
N ASP A 83 16.10 -3.78 26.92
CA ASP A 83 16.46 -2.60 27.67
C ASP A 83 15.30 -1.59 27.67
N PHE A 84 15.04 -0.99 28.82
CA PHE A 84 14.02 0.05 28.98
C PHE A 84 14.35 0.97 30.15
N THR A 85 13.66 2.09 30.24
CA THR A 85 13.84 3.10 31.29
C THR A 85 12.70 3.01 32.30
N ALA A 86 13.03 3.00 33.59
CA ALA A 86 12.05 3.12 34.68
C ALA A 86 12.60 4.08 35.72
N GLN A 87 11.75 4.97 36.23
CA GLN A 87 12.14 5.96 37.25
C GLN A 87 13.40 6.78 36.89
N GLY A 88 13.66 7.01 35.60
CA GLY A 88 14.83 7.74 35.12
C GLY A 88 16.13 6.92 35.06
N ARG A 89 16.10 5.62 35.38
CA ARG A 89 17.26 4.71 35.31
C ARG A 89 17.08 3.66 34.23
N ARG A 90 18.20 3.12 33.74
CA ARG A 90 18.20 2.07 32.73
C ARG A 90 18.11 0.70 33.38
N HIS A 91 17.17 -0.09 32.90
CA HIS A 91 16.98 -1.46 33.32
C HIS A 91 17.06 -2.41 32.14
N SER A 92 17.40 -3.67 32.41
CA SER A 92 17.37 -4.72 31.42
C SER A 92 16.63 -5.96 31.91
N LEU A 93 15.96 -6.63 30.98
CA LEU A 93 15.28 -7.90 31.17
C LEU A 93 16.02 -8.94 30.32
N ASP A 94 16.49 -10.01 30.95
CA ASP A 94 17.07 -11.18 30.27
C ASP A 94 16.26 -12.43 30.62
N GLY A 95 15.64 -13.02 29.61
CA GLY A 95 14.81 -14.20 29.79
C GLY A 95 14.94 -15.16 28.62
N TRP A 96 14.66 -16.43 28.87
CA TRP A 96 14.65 -17.42 27.79
C TRP A 96 13.60 -18.49 27.98
N LYS A 97 13.06 -18.97 26.85
CA LYS A 97 12.11 -20.08 26.77
C LYS A 97 12.81 -21.30 26.18
N SER A 98 12.69 -22.46 26.80
CA SER A 98 13.14 -23.75 26.23
C SER A 98 12.10 -24.27 25.25
N ILE A 99 12.52 -24.79 24.10
CA ILE A 99 11.63 -25.41 23.10
C ILE A 99 11.67 -26.93 23.27
N SER A 100 10.54 -27.52 23.67
CA SER A 100 10.39 -28.97 23.83
C SER A 100 9.52 -29.56 22.72
N LEU A 101 10.00 -30.62 22.06
CA LEU A 101 9.24 -31.36 21.05
C LEU A 101 8.04 -32.14 21.63
N GLY A 102 8.13 -32.55 22.91
CA GLY A 102 7.08 -33.34 23.57
C GLY A 102 5.93 -32.50 24.16
N ARG A 103 6.15 -31.20 24.44
CA ARG A 103 5.13 -30.27 24.95
C ARG A 103 5.29 -28.86 24.36
N PRO A 104 5.18 -28.72 23.02
CA PRO A 104 5.56 -27.50 22.30
C PRO A 104 4.81 -26.27 22.81
N VAL A 105 3.50 -26.39 23.04
CA VAL A 105 2.61 -25.31 23.47
C VAL A 105 2.99 -24.72 24.83
N LYS A 106 3.28 -25.57 25.83
CA LYS A 106 3.69 -25.11 27.18
C LYS A 106 5.09 -24.51 27.17
N SER A 107 5.99 -25.10 26.38
CA SER A 107 7.38 -24.68 26.29
C SER A 107 7.57 -23.32 25.58
N MET A 108 6.66 -22.97 24.68
CA MET A 108 6.71 -21.71 23.90
C MET A 108 6.02 -20.52 24.57
N THR A 109 5.25 -20.74 25.64
CA THR A 109 4.36 -19.71 26.20
C THR A 109 4.87 -19.06 27.46
N VAL A 110 5.79 -19.69 28.20
CA VAL A 110 6.27 -19.18 29.49
C VAL A 110 7.70 -18.66 29.33
N LEU A 111 7.91 -17.39 29.67
CA LEU A 111 9.21 -16.71 29.70
C LEU A 111 9.57 -16.38 31.14
N PRO A 112 10.35 -17.24 31.83
CA PRO A 112 11.07 -16.79 33.00
C PRO A 112 12.14 -15.75 32.59
N PHE A 113 12.32 -14.73 33.40
CA PHE A 113 13.34 -13.72 33.20
C PHE A 113 13.93 -13.23 34.52
N SER A 114 15.18 -12.80 34.46
CA SER A 114 15.83 -12.00 35.49
C SER A 114 15.80 -10.53 35.07
N PHE A 115 15.62 -9.69 36.08
CA PHE A 115 15.54 -8.25 35.95
C PHE A 115 16.82 -7.63 36.49
N PHE A 116 17.39 -6.66 35.78
CA PHE A 116 18.66 -6.04 36.15
C PHE A 116 18.56 -4.51 36.16
N GLU A 117 19.20 -3.89 37.15
CA GLU A 117 19.45 -2.45 37.25
C GLU A 117 20.96 -2.25 37.24
N ASP A 118 21.48 -1.45 36.29
CA ASP A 118 22.91 -1.18 36.14
C ASP A 118 23.84 -2.44 36.14
N GLY A 119 23.29 -3.61 35.79
CA GLY A 119 24.00 -4.89 35.72
C GLY A 119 23.82 -5.80 36.95
N GLU A 120 23.22 -5.31 38.03
CA GLU A 120 22.91 -6.10 39.23
C GLU A 120 21.47 -6.65 39.17
N GLU A 121 21.26 -7.86 39.70
CA GLU A 121 19.95 -8.51 39.68
C GLU A 121 18.96 -7.80 40.62
N ALA A 122 17.98 -7.11 40.03
CA ALA A 122 16.99 -6.29 40.70
C ALA A 122 15.61 -6.97 40.81
N GLY A 123 15.49 -8.23 40.38
CA GLY A 123 14.26 -9.01 40.55
C GLY A 123 14.13 -10.18 39.60
N LYS A 124 13.05 -10.95 39.75
CA LYS A 124 12.70 -12.08 38.87
C LYS A 124 11.24 -12.05 38.51
N GLY A 125 10.92 -12.51 37.32
CA GLY A 125 9.53 -12.54 36.88
C GLY A 125 9.22 -13.66 35.91
N THR A 126 7.95 -13.74 35.55
CA THR A 126 7.47 -14.68 34.55
C THR A 126 6.45 -14.00 33.67
N LEU A 127 6.72 -13.99 32.37
CA LEU A 127 5.80 -13.55 31.33
C LEU A 127 5.15 -14.76 30.65
N ARG A 128 3.89 -14.59 30.25
CA ARG A 128 3.12 -15.61 29.53
C ARG A 128 2.59 -15.04 28.23
N PHE A 129 2.72 -15.81 27.16
CA PHE A 129 2.05 -15.57 25.89
C PHE A 129 0.61 -16.09 25.99
N PRO A 130 -0.42 -15.23 25.96
CA PRO A 130 -1.80 -15.65 26.14
C PRO A 130 -2.33 -16.27 24.85
N LEU A 131 -2.13 -17.58 24.66
CA LEU A 131 -2.50 -18.30 23.43
C LEU A 131 -3.94 -18.05 22.97
N SER A 132 -4.90 -18.05 23.90
CA SER A 132 -6.33 -17.90 23.59
C SER A 132 -6.66 -16.57 22.91
N THR A 133 -5.91 -15.50 23.20
CA THR A 133 -6.20 -14.15 22.69
C THR A 133 -5.13 -13.62 21.74
N GLN A 134 -3.88 -14.08 21.85
CA GLN A 134 -2.74 -13.53 21.13
C GLN A 134 -2.19 -14.46 20.04
N LEU A 135 -2.56 -15.74 19.98
CA LEU A 135 -2.03 -16.66 18.97
C LEU A 135 -2.41 -16.23 17.54
N LEU A 136 -3.67 -15.89 17.29
CA LEU A 136 -4.13 -15.42 15.98
C LEU A 136 -3.49 -14.07 15.58
N PRO A 137 -3.47 -13.03 16.45
CA PRO A 137 -2.72 -11.80 16.20
C PRO A 137 -1.23 -12.03 15.89
N PHE A 138 -0.56 -12.89 16.65
CA PHE A 138 0.85 -13.22 16.49
C PHE A 138 1.10 -13.90 15.14
N LEU A 139 0.39 -14.99 14.82
CA LEU A 139 0.54 -15.68 13.53
C LEU A 139 0.19 -14.77 12.35
N ALA A 140 -0.80 -13.89 12.49
CA ALA A 140 -1.16 -12.92 11.47
C ALA A 140 -0.12 -11.80 11.29
N SER A 141 0.79 -11.61 12.26
CA SER A 141 1.84 -10.60 12.22
C SER A 141 3.07 -11.03 11.42
N PHE A 142 3.30 -12.34 11.24
CA PHE A 142 4.47 -12.85 10.51
C PHE A 142 4.50 -12.35 9.07
N ARG A 143 5.67 -11.84 8.68
CA ARG A 143 5.98 -11.48 7.30
C ARG A 143 7.26 -12.15 6.87
N PHE A 144 7.16 -12.82 5.74
CA PHE A 144 8.29 -13.37 5.00
C PHE A 144 8.50 -12.51 3.75
N PRO A 145 9.75 -12.21 3.38
CA PRO A 145 10.05 -11.41 2.21
C PRO A 145 9.54 -12.13 0.95
N ARG A 146 8.81 -11.40 0.12
CA ARG A 146 8.62 -11.71 -1.31
C ARG A 146 8.96 -10.42 -2.04
N SER A 147 10.20 -10.24 -2.46
CA SER A 147 10.50 -9.14 -3.39
C SER A 147 9.84 -9.48 -4.72
N GLU A 148 8.70 -8.86 -5.00
CA GLU A 148 8.19 -8.77 -6.37
C GLU A 148 9.00 -7.66 -7.06
N ASP A 149 9.66 -8.01 -8.16
CA ASP A 149 10.43 -7.06 -8.97
C ASP A 149 9.47 -6.02 -9.55
N GLN A 150 9.61 -4.76 -9.12
CA GLN A 150 8.80 -3.62 -9.55
C GLN A 150 9.01 -3.36 -11.05
N ALA A 151 10.25 -3.39 -11.52
CA ALA A 151 10.59 -3.14 -12.92
C ALA A 151 9.94 -4.20 -13.83
N ALA A 152 9.89 -5.45 -13.37
CA ALA A 152 9.20 -6.51 -14.09
C ALA A 152 7.67 -6.30 -14.20
N GLN A 153 7.05 -5.49 -13.34
CA GLN A 153 5.63 -5.14 -13.47
C GLN A 153 5.37 -4.08 -14.54
N LEU A 154 6.41 -3.38 -15.03
CA LEU A 154 6.32 -2.37 -16.08
C LEU A 154 6.55 -2.94 -17.49
N ALA A 155 6.98 -4.19 -17.65
CA ALA A 155 7.04 -4.82 -18.97
C ALA A 155 5.64 -4.96 -19.59
N PRO A 156 5.47 -4.78 -20.91
CA PRO A 156 4.24 -5.13 -21.62
C PRO A 156 3.87 -6.60 -21.41
N ARG A 157 2.58 -6.88 -21.30
CA ARG A 157 2.03 -8.23 -21.11
C ARG A 157 1.24 -8.72 -22.33
N TRP A 158 0.87 -7.80 -23.22
CA TRP A 158 0.17 -8.14 -24.44
C TRP A 158 0.94 -9.17 -25.26
N ASP A 159 0.23 -10.23 -25.66
CA ASP A 159 0.76 -11.43 -26.32
C ASP A 159 0.36 -11.51 -27.81
N GLY A 160 -0.18 -10.43 -28.36
CA GLY A 160 -0.73 -10.39 -29.72
C GLY A 160 -2.24 -10.63 -29.78
N SER A 161 -2.91 -10.95 -28.66
CA SER A 161 -4.37 -11.20 -28.66
C SER A 161 -5.19 -9.94 -28.95
N ALA A 162 -6.19 -10.06 -29.82
CA ALA A 162 -7.17 -9.01 -30.10
C ALA A 162 -8.05 -8.70 -28.87
N GLY A 163 -8.68 -7.52 -28.86
CA GLY A 163 -9.60 -7.09 -27.81
C GLY A 163 -8.93 -6.82 -26.47
N ARG A 164 -7.74 -6.21 -26.49
CA ARG A 164 -6.91 -5.92 -25.30
C ARG A 164 -6.59 -4.45 -25.19
N THR A 165 -6.53 -3.96 -23.96
CA THR A 165 -5.88 -2.69 -23.63
C THR A 165 -4.86 -2.91 -22.52
N GLU A 166 -3.74 -2.21 -22.63
CA GLU A 166 -2.70 -2.16 -21.63
C GLU A 166 -2.29 -0.70 -21.39
N VAL A 167 -2.38 -0.26 -20.13
CA VAL A 167 -2.14 1.12 -19.74
C VAL A 167 -0.96 1.18 -18.79
N TRP A 168 -0.08 2.16 -19.01
CA TRP A 168 0.90 2.69 -18.07
C TRP A 168 0.53 4.13 -17.79
N TYR A 169 0.21 4.43 -16.54
CA TYR A 169 -0.06 5.82 -16.18
C TYR A 169 0.68 6.22 -14.92
N THR A 170 1.11 7.47 -14.91
CA THR A 170 1.83 8.09 -13.81
C THR A 170 1.13 9.38 -13.43
N THR A 171 0.94 9.57 -12.12
CA THR A 171 0.42 10.80 -11.55
C THR A 171 1.43 11.39 -10.58
N VAL A 172 1.65 12.70 -10.65
CA VAL A 172 2.65 13.41 -9.84
C VAL A 172 2.05 14.71 -9.33
N THR A 173 2.37 15.08 -8.09
CA THR A 173 2.09 16.40 -7.56
C THR A 173 3.40 17.13 -7.33
N ASP A 174 3.62 18.25 -8.02
CA ASP A 174 4.74 19.14 -7.74
C ASP A 174 4.52 19.83 -6.38
N PRO A 175 5.38 19.61 -5.37
CA PRO A 175 5.20 20.23 -4.06
C PRO A 175 5.38 21.75 -4.08
N ALA A 176 6.13 22.30 -5.05
CA ALA A 176 6.42 23.73 -5.11
C ALA A 176 5.22 24.54 -5.64
N THR A 177 4.67 24.14 -6.79
CA THR A 177 3.52 24.83 -7.41
C THR A 177 2.19 24.23 -7.07
N ARG A 178 2.16 23.04 -6.45
CA ARG A 178 0.96 22.23 -6.20
C ARG A 178 0.23 21.79 -7.47
N SER A 179 0.91 21.84 -8.61
CA SER A 179 0.39 21.33 -9.88
C SER A 179 0.35 19.81 -9.88
N GLY A 180 -0.74 19.24 -10.36
CA GLY A 180 -0.86 17.82 -10.68
C GLY A 180 -0.42 17.54 -12.12
N LEU A 181 0.20 16.40 -12.36
CA LEU A 181 0.59 15.91 -13.69
C LEU A 181 -0.01 14.52 -13.92
N TRP A 182 -0.49 14.28 -15.13
CA TRP A 182 -0.97 12.98 -15.57
C TRP A 182 -0.30 12.60 -16.88
N LEU A 183 0.46 11.50 -16.86
CA LEU A 183 1.08 10.91 -18.04
C LEU A 183 0.42 9.55 -18.30
N HIS A 184 -0.38 9.43 -19.36
CA HIS A 184 -1.09 8.20 -19.71
C HIS A 184 -0.58 7.65 -21.03
N HIS A 185 -0.16 6.39 -21.01
CA HIS A 185 0.32 5.68 -22.18
C HIS A 185 -0.49 4.40 -22.33
N GLU A 186 -1.01 4.15 -23.52
CA GLU A 186 -1.96 3.08 -23.77
C GLU A 186 -1.62 2.34 -25.05
N LEU A 187 -1.59 1.01 -24.93
CA LEU A 187 -1.70 0.09 -26.05
C LEU A 187 -3.16 -0.33 -26.17
N VAL A 188 -3.69 -0.25 -27.39
CA VAL A 188 -4.99 -0.82 -27.75
C VAL A 188 -4.77 -1.84 -28.86
N ALA A 189 -5.25 -3.06 -28.65
CA ALA A 189 -5.38 -4.10 -29.67
C ALA A 189 -6.87 -4.27 -29.97
N PRO A 190 -7.38 -3.72 -31.08
CA PRO A 190 -8.80 -3.77 -31.45
C PRO A 190 -9.37 -5.19 -31.50
N ALA A 191 -10.65 -5.34 -31.21
CA ALA A 191 -11.36 -6.63 -31.21
C ALA A 191 -11.73 -7.11 -32.61
N ASP A 192 -11.75 -6.21 -33.60
CA ASP A 192 -12.05 -6.52 -35.00
C ASP A 192 -10.86 -7.10 -35.78
N GLY A 193 -9.70 -7.21 -35.13
CA GLY A 193 -8.47 -7.74 -35.72
C GLY A 193 -7.64 -6.73 -36.49
N SER A 194 -7.99 -5.43 -36.46
CA SER A 194 -7.11 -4.37 -36.95
C SER A 194 -5.84 -4.26 -36.09
N ASP A 195 -4.81 -3.62 -36.66
CA ASP A 195 -3.49 -3.53 -36.05
C ASP A 195 -3.53 -2.83 -34.68
N ALA A 196 -2.78 -3.39 -33.73
CA ALA A 196 -2.63 -2.75 -32.42
C ALA A 196 -1.87 -1.44 -32.55
N TYR A 197 -2.26 -0.45 -31.76
CA TYR A 197 -1.67 0.88 -31.77
C TYR A 197 -1.36 1.39 -30.36
N ALA A 198 -0.36 2.25 -30.28
CA ALA A 198 0.01 3.02 -29.11
C ALA A 198 -0.57 4.43 -29.23
N HIS A 199 -1.14 4.94 -28.15
CA HIS A 199 -1.54 6.34 -28.04
C HIS A 199 -1.51 6.75 -26.57
N GLY A 200 -1.83 8.01 -26.29
CA GLY A 200 -1.94 8.46 -24.92
C GLY A 200 -2.09 9.97 -24.83
N TRP A 201 -1.86 10.49 -23.64
CA TRP A 201 -1.94 11.92 -23.36
C TRP A 201 -1.08 12.32 -22.18
N VAL A 202 -0.86 13.62 -22.11
CA VAL A 202 -0.26 14.34 -21.01
C VAL A 202 -1.23 15.43 -20.58
N ALA A 203 -1.41 15.62 -19.28
CA ALA A 203 -2.17 16.72 -18.74
C ALA A 203 -1.45 17.35 -17.54
N ARG A 204 -1.60 18.68 -17.43
CA ARG A 204 -1.16 19.50 -16.31
C ARG A 204 -2.39 20.13 -15.67
N PHE A 205 -2.50 19.94 -14.37
CA PHE A 205 -3.55 20.48 -13.52
C PHE A 205 -2.91 21.56 -12.65
N PRO A 206 -3.05 22.86 -12.97
CA PRO A 206 -2.57 23.92 -12.10
C PRO A 206 -3.21 23.85 -10.71
N ALA A 207 -2.58 24.48 -9.73
CA ALA A 207 -3.21 24.66 -8.43
C ALA A 207 -4.52 25.45 -8.53
N ASP A 208 -5.38 25.32 -7.53
CA ASP A 208 -6.68 25.98 -7.52
C ASP A 208 -6.55 27.50 -7.73
N GLY A 209 -7.28 28.03 -8.71
CA GLY A 209 -7.23 29.44 -9.11
C GLY A 209 -6.06 29.86 -10.00
N GLU A 210 -5.08 29.00 -10.30
CA GLU A 210 -3.87 29.35 -11.07
C GLU A 210 -4.01 29.16 -12.60
N GLY A 211 -5.14 28.65 -13.08
CA GLY A 211 -5.42 28.50 -14.51
C GLY A 211 -6.25 27.26 -14.86
N PRO A 212 -6.63 27.10 -16.14
CA PRO A 212 -7.35 25.92 -16.60
C PRO A 212 -6.45 24.69 -16.67
N VAL A 213 -7.06 23.50 -16.68
CA VAL A 213 -6.36 22.25 -16.98
C VAL A 213 -5.95 22.25 -18.46
N GLU A 214 -4.68 21.92 -18.73
CA GLU A 214 -4.11 21.86 -20.06
C GLU A 214 -3.72 20.42 -20.41
N HIS A 215 -3.88 20.00 -21.66
CA HIS A 215 -3.53 18.64 -22.07
C HIS A 215 -3.19 18.54 -23.57
N ALA A 216 -2.50 17.47 -23.93
CA ALA A 216 -2.27 17.08 -25.33
C ALA A 216 -2.33 15.57 -25.49
N ARG A 217 -2.71 15.12 -26.68
CA ARG A 217 -2.69 13.71 -27.08
C ARG A 217 -1.49 13.42 -27.98
N PHE A 218 -1.06 12.16 -28.00
CA PHE A 218 -0.10 11.63 -28.96
C PHE A 218 -0.60 10.30 -29.54
N GLY A 219 -0.03 9.91 -30.69
CA GLY A 219 -0.52 8.80 -31.48
C GLY A 219 -1.87 9.08 -32.18
N PRO A 220 -2.51 8.05 -32.75
CA PRO A 220 -2.12 6.64 -32.69
C PRO A 220 -0.90 6.31 -33.56
N GLU A 221 -0.01 5.47 -33.03
CA GLU A 221 1.16 4.93 -33.74
C GLU A 221 1.10 3.40 -33.77
N PRO A 222 1.49 2.72 -34.87
CA PRO A 222 1.49 1.26 -34.91
C PRO A 222 2.35 0.65 -33.79
N TRP A 223 1.77 -0.28 -33.02
CA TRP A 223 2.51 -0.93 -31.94
C TRP A 223 3.43 -2.02 -32.48
N LYS A 224 4.73 -1.90 -32.21
CA LYS A 224 5.73 -2.92 -32.54
C LYS A 224 6.12 -3.66 -31.26
N GLN A 225 5.74 -4.94 -31.17
CA GLN A 225 6.12 -5.76 -30.03
C GLN A 225 7.65 -5.93 -30.02
N GLN A 226 8.29 -5.58 -28.90
CA GLN A 226 9.73 -5.73 -28.70
C GLN A 226 9.99 -6.80 -27.64
N ALA A 227 10.80 -7.80 -27.96
CA ALA A 227 11.04 -8.96 -27.09
C ALA A 227 11.64 -8.61 -25.72
N GLU A 228 12.31 -7.46 -25.61
CA GLU A 228 12.97 -6.99 -24.38
C GLU A 228 12.36 -5.69 -23.83
N ALA A 229 11.13 -5.35 -24.23
CA ALA A 229 10.44 -4.16 -23.74
C ALA A 229 10.33 -4.19 -22.21
N ARG A 230 10.88 -3.18 -21.55
CA ARG A 230 10.79 -3.01 -20.09
C ARG A 230 9.63 -2.10 -19.67
N GLY A 231 8.97 -1.47 -20.63
CA GLY A 231 8.01 -0.39 -20.47
C GLY A 231 7.20 -0.15 -21.74
N PHE A 232 6.42 0.92 -21.74
CA PHE A 232 5.87 1.50 -22.95
C PHE A 232 6.98 2.20 -23.74
N SER A 233 6.99 2.02 -25.06
CA SER A 233 7.85 2.77 -25.97
C SER A 233 7.18 2.91 -27.34
N SER A 234 6.91 4.14 -27.76
CA SER A 234 6.36 4.46 -29.07
C SER A 234 6.75 5.87 -29.48
N ASP A 235 7.21 6.06 -30.72
CA ASP A 235 7.55 7.36 -31.32
C ASP A 235 8.33 8.34 -30.40
N GLY A 236 9.43 7.85 -29.81
CA GLY A 236 10.27 8.66 -28.91
C GLY A 236 9.70 8.94 -27.53
N ILE A 237 8.51 8.42 -27.22
CA ILE A 237 7.89 8.45 -25.89
C ILE A 237 8.18 7.13 -25.17
N GLU A 238 8.62 7.22 -23.92
CA GLU A 238 9.04 6.12 -23.06
C GLU A 238 8.38 6.23 -21.68
N ALA A 239 7.79 5.13 -21.21
CA ALA A 239 7.39 4.95 -19.82
C ALA A 239 7.89 3.60 -19.31
N GLY A 240 9.06 3.61 -18.68
CA GLY A 240 9.76 2.41 -18.24
C GLY A 240 10.32 2.54 -16.82
N PRO A 241 10.99 1.48 -16.32
CA PRO A 241 11.52 1.47 -14.97
C PRO A 241 12.52 2.61 -14.74
N GLY A 242 12.19 3.48 -13.79
CA GLY A 242 13.05 4.58 -13.37
C GLY A 242 13.08 5.79 -14.31
N ARG A 243 12.37 5.78 -15.44
CA ARG A 243 12.35 6.93 -16.35
C ARG A 243 11.08 7.05 -17.18
N LEU A 244 10.61 8.29 -17.31
CA LEU A 244 9.50 8.72 -18.15
C LEU A 244 10.01 9.85 -19.05
N ARG A 245 9.88 9.71 -20.36
CA ARG A 245 10.35 10.73 -21.32
C ARG A 245 9.39 10.83 -22.50
N GLY A 246 9.16 12.04 -23.01
CA GLY A 246 8.38 12.22 -24.22
C GLY A 246 8.06 13.67 -24.51
N ALA A 247 7.32 13.88 -25.60
CA ALA A 247 6.75 15.16 -25.98
C ALA A 247 5.41 14.94 -26.67
N ALA A 248 4.45 15.84 -26.43
CA ALA A 248 3.15 15.83 -27.08
C ALA A 248 2.54 17.24 -27.08
N GLY A 249 2.22 17.77 -28.25
CA GLY A 249 1.76 19.16 -28.38
C GLY A 249 2.77 20.15 -27.77
N PRO A 250 2.34 21.06 -26.88
CA PRO A 250 3.24 22.01 -26.22
C PRO A 250 4.04 21.40 -25.07
N PHE A 251 3.81 20.13 -24.71
CA PHE A 251 4.41 19.50 -23.55
C PHE A 251 5.66 18.71 -23.91
N SER A 252 6.65 18.73 -23.01
CA SER A 252 7.75 17.76 -23.01
C SER A 252 8.17 17.41 -21.59
N TRP A 253 8.63 16.18 -21.38
CA TRP A 253 9.03 15.70 -20.06
C TRP A 253 10.25 14.78 -20.14
N ASP A 254 11.07 14.85 -19.10
CA ASP A 254 12.16 13.90 -18.81
C ASP A 254 12.26 13.78 -17.29
N LEU A 255 11.68 12.72 -16.75
CA LEU A 255 11.51 12.49 -15.33
C LEU A 255 12.17 11.17 -14.93
N ALA A 256 13.00 11.21 -13.90
CA ALA A 256 13.47 10.03 -13.20
C ALA A 256 12.44 9.61 -12.14
N GLU A 257 12.10 8.33 -12.10
CA GLU A 257 11.24 7.75 -11.08
C GLU A 257 12.07 7.02 -10.02
N HIS A 258 11.77 7.29 -8.75
CA HIS A 258 12.40 6.64 -7.61
C HIS A 258 11.34 5.96 -6.74
N PRO A 259 10.98 4.69 -7.03
CA PRO A 259 10.03 3.95 -6.22
C PRO A 259 10.59 3.71 -4.82
N GLN A 260 9.76 3.92 -3.80
CA GLN A 260 10.19 3.83 -2.40
C GLN A 260 9.63 2.60 -1.67
N ASP A 261 8.64 1.91 -2.27
CA ASP A 261 7.93 0.78 -1.66
C ASP A 261 7.67 -0.39 -2.62
N GLU A 262 7.34 -1.57 -2.08
CA GLU A 262 6.88 -2.73 -2.86
C GLU A 262 5.60 -2.45 -3.66
N PRO A 263 5.39 -3.11 -4.82
CA PRO A 263 4.16 -3.00 -5.60
C PRO A 263 2.89 -3.20 -4.79
N LEU A 264 1.89 -2.38 -5.06
CA LEU A 264 0.56 -2.48 -4.46
C LEU A 264 -0.41 -3.12 -5.46
N PHE A 265 -0.96 -4.27 -5.09
CA PHE A 265 -1.99 -4.93 -5.89
C PHE A 265 -3.37 -4.48 -5.40
N THR A 266 -3.97 -3.51 -6.08
CA THR A 266 -5.35 -3.03 -5.83
C THR A 266 -6.34 -4.17 -5.98
N PHE A 267 -6.17 -4.93 -7.07
CA PHE A 267 -6.93 -6.14 -7.35
C PHE A 267 -6.24 -7.39 -6.80
N PRO A 268 -6.98 -8.51 -6.62
CA PRO A 268 -6.38 -9.80 -6.31
C PRO A 268 -5.26 -10.19 -7.29
N ARG A 269 -4.10 -10.62 -6.78
CA ARG A 269 -2.94 -11.01 -7.62
C ARG A 269 -3.28 -12.01 -8.73
N TRP A 270 -4.21 -12.94 -8.47
CA TRP A 270 -4.62 -13.92 -9.47
C TRP A 270 -5.35 -13.26 -10.66
N SER A 271 -6.05 -12.13 -10.45
CA SER A 271 -6.75 -11.42 -11.51
C SER A 271 -5.78 -10.72 -12.46
N TRP A 272 -4.71 -10.12 -11.93
CA TRP A 272 -3.60 -9.59 -12.72
C TRP A 272 -2.85 -10.70 -13.48
N ARG A 273 -2.53 -11.80 -12.80
CA ARG A 273 -1.72 -12.88 -13.39
C ARG A 273 -2.48 -13.74 -14.40
N ARG A 274 -3.76 -14.01 -14.17
CA ARG A 274 -4.59 -14.91 -14.99
C ARG A 274 -5.61 -14.17 -15.87
N GLN A 275 -5.72 -12.84 -15.73
CA GLN A 275 -6.57 -11.99 -16.59
C GLN A 275 -8.06 -12.39 -16.61
N LEU A 276 -8.56 -12.94 -15.51
CA LEU A 276 -9.93 -13.50 -15.43
C LEU A 276 -11.02 -12.44 -15.20
N LEU A 277 -10.63 -11.24 -14.75
CA LEU A 277 -11.52 -10.09 -14.64
C LEU A 277 -11.48 -9.28 -15.95
N PRO A 278 -12.54 -8.50 -16.26
CA PRO A 278 -12.57 -7.66 -17.47
C PRO A 278 -11.33 -6.76 -17.59
N ALA A 279 -10.91 -6.17 -16.47
CA ALA A 279 -9.64 -5.48 -16.30
C ALA A 279 -9.13 -5.70 -14.87
N ALA A 280 -7.82 -5.56 -14.68
CA ALA A 280 -7.18 -5.54 -13.37
C ALA A 280 -6.14 -4.41 -13.34
N GLN A 281 -6.10 -3.72 -12.20
CA GLN A 281 -5.16 -2.64 -11.94
C GLN A 281 -4.18 -3.04 -10.83
N ILE A 282 -2.92 -2.65 -11.00
CA ILE A 282 -1.87 -2.72 -10.00
C ILE A 282 -1.11 -1.39 -9.97
N VAL A 283 -0.40 -1.13 -8.88
CA VAL A 283 0.43 0.07 -8.72
C VAL A 283 1.86 -0.39 -8.45
N PRO A 284 2.71 -0.55 -9.50
CA PRO A 284 4.10 -0.96 -9.34
C PRO A 284 4.90 -0.05 -8.40
N ALA A 285 4.68 1.27 -8.49
CA ALA A 285 5.33 2.28 -7.66
C ALA A 285 4.24 3.11 -6.95
N PRO A 286 3.65 2.61 -5.85
CA PRO A 286 2.54 3.27 -5.15
C PRO A 286 2.98 4.47 -4.31
N HIS A 287 4.26 4.54 -3.99
CA HIS A 287 4.89 5.69 -3.35
C HIS A 287 6.23 5.86 -4.04
N ALA A 288 6.34 6.90 -4.86
CA ALA A 288 7.53 7.23 -5.61
C ALA A 288 7.80 8.73 -5.54
N SER A 289 9.08 9.09 -5.65
CA SER A 289 9.49 10.46 -5.90
C SER A 289 9.94 10.61 -7.36
N TYR A 290 9.67 11.78 -7.94
CA TYR A 290 9.99 12.11 -9.32
C TYR A 290 10.89 13.34 -9.36
N THR A 291 11.98 13.23 -10.11
CA THR A 291 12.95 14.33 -10.29
C THR A 291 13.21 14.54 -11.77
N GLY A 292 13.16 15.80 -12.24
CA GLY A 292 13.37 16.10 -13.65
C GLY A 292 12.65 17.36 -14.10
N THR A 293 12.38 17.45 -15.39
CA THR A 293 11.78 18.63 -16.01
C THR A 293 10.49 18.26 -16.74
N PHE A 294 9.47 19.09 -16.57
CA PHE A 294 8.23 19.07 -17.31
C PHE A 294 7.98 20.46 -17.89
N ALA A 295 8.10 20.61 -19.21
CA ALA A 295 7.90 21.87 -19.91
C ALA A 295 6.54 21.92 -20.61
N TYR A 296 5.98 23.12 -20.72
CA TYR A 296 4.71 23.47 -21.35
C TYR A 296 4.81 24.89 -21.94
N ASP A 297 3.83 25.34 -22.73
CA ASP A 297 3.91 26.64 -23.46
C ASP A 297 4.14 27.84 -22.51
N GLY A 298 3.59 27.77 -21.29
CA GLY A 298 3.70 28.81 -20.27
C GLY A 298 4.94 28.72 -19.36
N GLY A 299 5.77 27.69 -19.47
CA GLY A 299 6.97 27.56 -18.64
C GLY A 299 7.46 26.13 -18.40
N GLU A 300 8.23 25.96 -17.31
CA GLU A 300 8.81 24.68 -16.91
C GLU A 300 8.57 24.43 -15.42
N LEU A 301 8.17 23.20 -15.08
CA LEU A 301 8.23 22.67 -13.73
C LEU A 301 9.52 21.86 -13.58
N ARG A 302 10.33 22.24 -12.60
CA ARG A 302 11.50 21.46 -12.18
C ARG A 302 11.13 20.65 -10.94
N LEU A 303 10.85 19.36 -11.16
CA LEU A 303 10.46 18.45 -10.09
C LEU A 303 11.68 18.06 -9.27
N ASP A 304 11.57 18.19 -7.95
CA ASP A 304 12.56 17.76 -6.99
C ASP A 304 11.90 16.90 -5.93
N GLU A 305 12.18 15.59 -5.98
CA GLU A 305 11.56 14.56 -5.16
C GLU A 305 10.01 14.66 -5.09
N ALA A 306 9.37 15.09 -6.19
CA ALA A 306 7.94 15.32 -6.24
C ALA A 306 7.18 14.00 -6.01
N PRO A 307 6.22 13.93 -5.07
CA PRO A 307 5.51 12.69 -4.78
C PRO A 307 4.55 12.31 -5.93
N GLY A 308 4.44 11.02 -6.17
CA GLY A 308 3.50 10.48 -7.13
C GLY A 308 3.41 8.96 -7.11
N ALA A 309 2.75 8.40 -8.11
CA ALA A 309 2.68 6.97 -8.32
C ALA A 309 2.61 6.58 -9.79
N THR A 310 3.12 5.39 -10.09
CA THR A 310 2.96 4.73 -11.38
C THR A 310 2.13 3.47 -11.22
N ALA A 311 1.15 3.33 -12.09
CA ALA A 311 0.18 2.26 -12.13
C ALA A 311 0.06 1.62 -13.51
N ARG A 312 -0.54 0.43 -13.50
CA ARG A 312 -0.76 -0.41 -14.66
C ARG A 312 -2.17 -0.94 -14.69
N ILE A 313 -2.78 -0.93 -15.86
CA ILE A 313 -4.06 -1.59 -16.14
C ILE A 313 -3.86 -2.56 -17.28
N TYR A 314 -4.44 -3.74 -17.18
CA TYR A 314 -4.52 -4.70 -18.28
C TYR A 314 -5.92 -5.30 -18.32
N GLY A 315 -6.54 -5.30 -19.49
CA GLY A 315 -7.93 -5.73 -19.63
C GLY A 315 -8.44 -5.79 -21.06
N HIS A 316 -9.76 -5.80 -21.17
CA HIS A 316 -10.51 -5.82 -22.43
C HIS A 316 -11.26 -4.50 -22.68
N GLY A 317 -10.96 -3.46 -21.89
CA GLY A 317 -11.67 -2.19 -21.87
C GLY A 317 -12.10 -1.76 -20.48
N ASN A 318 -12.72 -0.58 -20.43
CA ASN A 318 -13.17 0.12 -19.25
C ASN A 318 -14.48 -0.46 -18.68
N ALA A 319 -14.72 -0.15 -17.42
CA ALA A 319 -15.96 -0.50 -16.74
C ALA A 319 -17.15 0.27 -17.32
N ARG A 320 -18.38 -0.14 -16.99
CA ARG A 320 -19.60 0.62 -17.32
C ARG A 320 -19.58 1.99 -16.66
N ARG A 321 -19.12 1.99 -15.42
CA ARG A 321 -18.97 3.15 -14.55
C ARG A 321 -17.88 2.84 -13.55
N TRP A 322 -17.00 3.79 -13.30
CA TRP A 322 -15.95 3.64 -12.29
C TRP A 322 -15.68 4.91 -11.53
N ALA A 323 -15.06 4.74 -10.36
CA ALA A 323 -14.31 5.76 -9.67
C ALA A 323 -12.94 5.21 -9.29
N TRP A 324 -11.91 6.03 -9.39
CA TRP A 324 -10.55 5.71 -8.97
C TRP A 324 -10.01 6.81 -8.06
N LEU A 325 -9.23 6.42 -7.05
CA LEU A 325 -8.46 7.33 -6.20
C LEU A 325 -7.09 6.73 -5.96
N HIS A 326 -6.07 7.55 -6.22
CA HIS A 326 -4.77 7.44 -5.59
C HIS A 326 -4.55 8.61 -4.63
N ALA A 327 -4.11 8.30 -3.42
CA ALA A 327 -3.94 9.27 -2.35
C ALA A 327 -2.65 8.98 -1.58
N GLY A 328 -1.64 9.82 -1.78
CA GLY A 328 -0.47 9.91 -0.91
C GLY A 328 -0.86 10.56 0.42
N LEU A 329 -0.71 9.83 1.52
CA LEU A 329 -1.19 10.24 2.86
C LEU A 329 -0.09 10.78 3.77
N GLY A 330 1.13 10.93 3.25
CA GLY A 330 2.33 11.33 3.99
C GLY A 330 3.01 10.16 4.71
N GLY A 331 4.32 10.28 4.97
CA GLY A 331 5.10 9.27 5.69
C GLY A 331 5.17 7.90 5.01
N GLY A 332 4.96 7.83 3.69
CA GLY A 332 4.86 6.58 2.92
C GLY A 332 3.52 5.86 3.03
N ASP A 333 2.54 6.45 3.72
CA ASP A 333 1.17 5.92 3.74
C ASP A 333 0.47 6.26 2.41
N VAL A 334 -0.27 5.29 1.86
CA VAL A 334 -0.95 5.41 0.56
C VAL A 334 -2.31 4.73 0.62
N LEU A 335 -3.33 5.36 0.03
CA LEU A 335 -4.64 4.77 -0.22
C LEU A 335 -4.91 4.66 -1.71
N GLU A 336 -5.24 3.45 -2.14
CA GLU A 336 -5.59 3.13 -3.51
C GLU A 336 -7.01 2.54 -3.55
N ILE A 337 -7.88 3.09 -4.42
CA ILE A 337 -9.27 2.67 -4.57
C ILE A 337 -9.62 2.55 -6.05
N VAL A 338 -10.28 1.44 -6.40
CA VAL A 338 -11.07 1.31 -7.63
C VAL A 338 -12.47 0.84 -7.25
N ALA A 339 -13.49 1.60 -7.62
CA ALA A 339 -14.90 1.19 -7.54
C ALA A 339 -15.46 1.05 -8.95
N ALA A 340 -15.92 -0.12 -9.37
CA ALA A 340 -16.31 -0.36 -10.76
C ALA A 340 -17.57 -1.21 -10.92
N THR A 341 -18.43 -0.84 -11.87
CA THR A 341 -19.57 -1.64 -12.35
C THR A 341 -19.23 -2.30 -13.68
N SER A 342 -19.37 -3.63 -13.76
CA SER A 342 -18.97 -4.40 -14.94
C SER A 342 -19.85 -4.16 -16.17
N MET A 343 -19.28 -4.29 -17.37
CA MET A 343 -20.00 -4.30 -18.65
C MET A 343 -20.67 -5.65 -18.98
N ARG A 344 -20.40 -6.73 -18.23
CA ARG A 344 -20.94 -8.06 -18.54
C ARG A 344 -22.47 -8.12 -18.35
N PRO A 345 -23.21 -8.79 -19.26
CA PRO A 345 -24.65 -9.04 -19.08
C PRO A 345 -24.96 -9.57 -17.67
N GLY A 346 -26.03 -9.06 -17.05
CA GLY A 346 -26.39 -9.38 -15.66
C GLY A 346 -25.64 -8.59 -14.57
N LEU A 347 -24.36 -8.25 -14.79
CA LEU A 347 -23.56 -7.49 -13.81
C LEU A 347 -23.66 -5.97 -13.98
N ARG A 348 -24.10 -5.51 -15.16
CA ARG A 348 -24.27 -4.08 -15.51
C ARG A 348 -25.21 -3.27 -14.61
N ARG A 349 -26.13 -3.94 -13.88
CA ARG A 349 -27.09 -3.31 -12.98
C ARG A 349 -26.70 -3.42 -11.49
N LEU A 350 -25.59 -4.09 -11.19
CA LEU A 350 -25.14 -4.25 -9.81
C LEU A 350 -24.46 -2.98 -9.29
N PRO A 351 -24.52 -2.72 -7.98
CA PRO A 351 -23.71 -1.69 -7.35
C PRO A 351 -22.21 -1.89 -7.65
N PRO A 352 -21.40 -0.82 -7.70
CA PRO A 352 -19.97 -0.94 -7.96
C PRO A 352 -19.28 -1.87 -6.97
N LEU A 353 -18.41 -2.74 -7.50
CA LEU A 353 -17.48 -3.51 -6.69
C LEU A 353 -16.33 -2.62 -6.26
N VAL A 354 -15.95 -2.68 -4.99
CA VAL A 354 -14.86 -1.87 -4.43
C VAL A 354 -13.61 -2.72 -4.22
N PHE A 355 -12.52 -2.29 -4.83
CA PHE A 355 -11.16 -2.75 -4.59
C PHE A 355 -10.43 -1.63 -3.85
N LEU A 356 -10.00 -1.88 -2.62
CA LEU A 356 -9.38 -0.87 -1.77
C LEU A 356 -8.15 -1.41 -1.07
N ARG A 357 -7.07 -0.64 -1.09
CA ARG A 357 -5.81 -0.95 -0.40
C ARG A 357 -5.28 0.31 0.29
N LEU A 358 -5.27 0.30 1.62
CA LEU A 358 -4.57 1.27 2.45
C LEU A 358 -3.25 0.66 2.91
N ARG A 359 -2.12 1.18 2.45
CA ARG A 359 -0.82 0.93 3.07
C ARG A 359 -0.62 1.99 4.15
N LYS A 360 -0.53 1.54 5.40
CA LYS A 360 -0.28 2.39 6.57
C LYS A 360 0.80 1.79 7.45
N ASP A 361 1.83 2.56 7.81
CA ASP A 361 2.98 2.14 8.62
C ASP A 361 3.64 0.85 8.06
N GLY A 362 3.81 0.80 6.73
CA GLY A 362 4.32 -0.38 6.01
C GLY A 362 3.37 -1.60 5.99
N ARG A 363 2.12 -1.45 6.45
CA ARG A 363 1.12 -2.54 6.50
C ARG A 363 -0.04 -2.27 5.56
N THR A 364 -0.30 -3.18 4.64
CA THR A 364 -1.47 -3.07 3.78
C THR A 364 -2.73 -3.69 4.38
N TRP A 365 -3.80 -2.90 4.42
CA TRP A 365 -5.15 -3.26 4.84
C TRP A 365 -6.16 -2.99 3.71
N PRO A 366 -7.19 -3.85 3.55
CA PRO A 366 -7.31 -5.18 4.13
C PRO A 366 -6.21 -6.12 3.63
N ARG A 367 -5.84 -7.15 4.41
CA ARG A 367 -4.75 -8.07 4.02
C ARG A 367 -5.01 -8.73 2.65
N ARG A 368 -6.28 -9.08 2.41
CA ARG A 368 -6.77 -9.75 1.19
C ARG A 368 -7.66 -8.78 0.40
N PRO A 369 -7.30 -8.39 -0.84
CA PRO A 369 -8.11 -7.47 -1.65
C PRO A 369 -9.48 -8.07 -2.01
N GLU A 370 -9.59 -9.40 -2.08
CA GLU A 370 -10.87 -10.07 -2.39
C GLU A 370 -11.95 -9.74 -1.36
N ARG A 371 -11.57 -9.39 -0.12
CA ARG A 371 -12.55 -9.07 0.94
C ARG A 371 -13.32 -7.80 0.67
N THR A 372 -12.74 -6.83 -0.04
CA THR A 372 -13.45 -5.58 -0.36
C THR A 372 -14.47 -5.84 -1.47
N ALA A 373 -14.11 -6.63 -2.48
CA ALA A 373 -14.96 -6.94 -3.63
C ALA A 373 -16.04 -8.00 -3.35
N VAL A 374 -15.72 -9.07 -2.61
CA VAL A 374 -16.62 -10.21 -2.33
C VAL A 374 -17.50 -9.97 -1.09
N GLY A 375 -17.41 -8.80 -0.45
CA GLY A 375 -18.27 -8.43 0.68
C GLY A 375 -19.75 -8.19 0.32
N TRP A 376 -20.17 -8.40 -0.94
CA TRP A 376 -21.45 -7.97 -1.51
C TRP A 376 -22.71 -8.34 -0.71
N ALA A 377 -22.70 -9.45 0.04
CA ALA A 377 -23.84 -9.97 0.80
C ALA A 377 -23.71 -9.88 2.34
N GLY A 378 -22.67 -9.23 2.89
CA GLY A 378 -22.37 -9.25 4.33
C GLY A 378 -22.49 -7.91 5.08
N LEU A 379 -22.65 -7.98 6.41
CA LEU A 379 -22.67 -6.81 7.30
C LEU A 379 -21.29 -6.11 7.35
N GLY A 380 -21.23 -4.83 6.94
CA GLY A 380 -19.97 -4.08 6.84
C GLY A 380 -19.29 -4.16 5.47
N ARG A 381 -20.05 -4.47 4.41
CA ARG A 381 -19.59 -4.45 3.01
C ARG A 381 -18.98 -3.11 2.60
N PHE A 382 -18.03 -3.16 1.68
CA PHE A 382 -17.57 -1.96 0.99
C PHE A 382 -18.64 -1.53 -0.02
N LYS A 383 -18.92 -0.23 -0.05
CA LYS A 383 -19.89 0.40 -0.93
C LYS A 383 -19.25 1.64 -1.54
N ALA A 384 -19.57 1.90 -2.79
CA ALA A 384 -19.28 3.17 -3.43
C ALA A 384 -20.57 3.86 -3.86
N ARG A 385 -20.61 5.19 -3.72
CA ARG A 385 -21.53 6.04 -4.48
C ARG A 385 -20.67 6.83 -5.46
N VAL A 386 -20.72 6.42 -6.72
CA VAL A 386 -19.99 7.08 -7.81
C VAL A 386 -20.90 8.18 -8.35
N SER A 387 -20.41 9.41 -8.35
CA SER A 387 -21.08 10.63 -8.82
C SER A 387 -20.05 11.76 -8.90
N LEU A 388 -20.39 12.84 -9.60
CA LEU A 388 -19.63 14.08 -9.59
C LEU A 388 -20.52 15.22 -9.05
N PRO A 389 -19.93 16.26 -8.46
CA PRO A 389 -18.49 16.43 -8.21
C PRO A 389 -17.97 15.53 -7.07
N THR A 390 -18.85 14.99 -6.24
CA THR A 390 -18.46 14.19 -5.07
C THR A 390 -18.83 12.71 -5.22
N TRP A 391 -17.89 11.83 -4.88
CA TRP A 391 -18.13 10.40 -4.72
C TRP A 391 -17.59 9.89 -3.39
N THR A 392 -18.11 8.75 -2.93
CA THR A 392 -17.76 8.20 -1.60
C THR A 392 -17.51 6.71 -1.64
N VAL A 393 -16.60 6.25 -0.79
CA VAL A 393 -16.39 4.84 -0.46
C VAL A 393 -16.47 4.65 1.04
N SER A 394 -17.20 3.62 1.48
CA SER A 394 -17.19 3.22 2.89
C SER A 394 -17.26 1.72 3.02
N GLY A 395 -16.61 1.18 4.05
CA GLY A 395 -16.60 -0.27 4.27
C GLY A 395 -15.84 -0.67 5.51
N ARG A 396 -15.92 -1.96 5.85
CA ARG A 396 -15.31 -2.53 7.04
C ARG A 396 -14.62 -3.84 6.73
N SER A 397 -13.46 -4.05 7.34
CA SER A 397 -12.76 -5.33 7.31
C SER A 397 -12.13 -5.62 8.67
N GLY A 398 -12.66 -6.63 9.36
CA GLY A 398 -12.30 -6.94 10.74
C GLY A 398 -12.72 -5.83 11.71
N LEU A 399 -11.77 -5.38 12.54
CA LEU A 399 -11.97 -4.34 13.56
C LEU A 399 -11.68 -2.94 13.04
N ARG A 400 -11.54 -2.75 11.72
CA ARG A 400 -11.34 -1.45 11.08
C ARG A 400 -12.46 -1.15 10.10
N ARG A 401 -12.91 0.10 10.06
CA ARG A 401 -13.79 0.65 9.02
C ARG A 401 -13.20 1.93 8.45
N ILE A 402 -13.48 2.20 7.20
CA ILE A 402 -13.01 3.39 6.49
C ILE A 402 -14.20 4.13 5.86
N ARG A 403 -14.11 5.45 5.84
CA ARG A 403 -14.94 6.34 5.04
C ARG A 403 -14.03 7.25 4.24
N VAL A 404 -14.32 7.38 2.96
CA VAL A 404 -13.58 8.18 1.99
C VAL A 404 -14.61 9.00 1.24
N GLU A 405 -14.37 10.30 1.18
CA GLU A 405 -15.11 11.25 0.38
C GLU A 405 -14.12 11.97 -0.50
N VAL A 406 -14.40 12.02 -1.80
CA VAL A 406 -13.56 12.65 -2.80
C VAL A 406 -14.40 13.66 -3.54
N THR A 407 -13.88 14.87 -3.70
CA THR A 407 -14.51 15.95 -4.44
C THR A 407 -13.60 16.34 -5.60
N GLN A 408 -14.15 16.29 -6.81
CA GLN A 408 -13.53 16.69 -8.07
C GLN A 408 -14.31 17.90 -8.60
N PRO A 409 -13.85 19.13 -8.30
CA PRO A 409 -14.49 20.32 -8.85
C PRO A 409 -14.36 20.36 -10.36
N ASP A 410 -15.38 20.89 -11.03
CA ASP A 410 -15.46 20.90 -12.49
C ASP A 410 -14.30 21.70 -13.10
N GLU A 411 -13.88 22.79 -12.45
CA GLU A 411 -12.79 23.67 -12.90
C GLU A 411 -11.41 22.98 -12.82
N ARG A 412 -11.28 21.96 -11.96
CA ARG A 412 -10.06 21.17 -11.73
C ARG A 412 -10.13 19.79 -12.37
N THR A 413 -11.11 19.54 -13.26
CA THR A 413 -11.38 18.22 -13.83
C THR A 413 -11.32 18.23 -15.36
N LEU A 414 -10.49 17.37 -15.93
CA LEU A 414 -10.38 17.15 -17.36
C LEU A 414 -11.31 16.02 -17.81
N ALA A 415 -12.14 16.26 -18.81
CA ALA A 415 -12.94 15.24 -19.48
C ALA A 415 -12.25 14.78 -20.78
N LEU A 416 -11.99 13.47 -20.90
CA LEU A 416 -11.39 12.85 -22.10
C LEU A 416 -12.23 11.68 -22.60
N ASP A 417 -12.40 11.62 -23.92
CA ASP A 417 -13.00 10.47 -24.60
C ASP A 417 -12.00 9.30 -24.69
N TYR A 418 -12.48 8.12 -24.31
CA TYR A 418 -11.78 6.86 -24.34
C TYR A 418 -12.45 5.96 -25.37
N THR A 419 -11.66 5.17 -26.09
CA THR A 419 -12.14 4.16 -27.02
C THR A 419 -11.68 2.80 -26.54
N ASP A 420 -12.63 1.94 -26.16
CA ASP A 420 -12.30 0.58 -25.75
C ASP A 420 -11.91 -0.28 -26.97
N PRO A 421 -11.23 -1.42 -26.76
CA PRO A 421 -10.86 -2.33 -27.84
C PRO A 421 -12.03 -2.83 -28.70
N ASP A 422 -13.26 -2.84 -28.17
CA ASP A 422 -14.47 -3.20 -28.93
C ASP A 422 -15.06 -2.02 -29.74
N GLY A 423 -14.37 -0.87 -29.77
CA GLY A 423 -14.76 0.35 -30.45
C GLY A 423 -15.75 1.22 -29.67
N SER A 424 -16.21 0.79 -28.49
CA SER A 424 -17.19 1.54 -27.72
C SER A 424 -16.55 2.69 -26.92
N GLY A 425 -17.21 3.85 -26.91
CA GLY A 425 -16.74 5.04 -26.21
C GLY A 425 -17.01 5.04 -24.70
N ALA A 426 -16.15 5.70 -23.93
CA ALA A 426 -16.38 6.09 -22.54
C ALA A 426 -15.82 7.50 -22.30
N VAL A 427 -16.31 8.20 -21.28
CA VAL A 427 -15.76 9.49 -20.87
C VAL A 427 -15.09 9.32 -19.51
N CYS A 428 -13.80 9.62 -19.44
CA CYS A 428 -13.08 9.73 -18.17
C CYS A 428 -13.04 11.19 -17.74
N ARG A 429 -13.41 11.45 -16.47
CA ARG A 429 -13.29 12.76 -15.83
C ARG A 429 -12.23 12.64 -14.74
N ASN A 430 -11.01 13.07 -15.06
CA ASN A 430 -9.81 12.97 -14.22
C ASN A 430 -9.48 14.31 -13.57
N SER A 431 -9.00 14.28 -12.33
CA SER A 431 -8.40 15.41 -11.63
C SER A 431 -7.17 14.95 -10.85
N GLU A 432 -6.03 15.58 -11.11
CA GLU A 432 -4.79 15.37 -10.35
C GLU A 432 -4.61 16.37 -9.20
N THR A 433 -5.63 17.18 -8.96
CA THR A 433 -5.71 18.19 -7.89
C THR A 433 -7.06 18.14 -7.20
N ALA A 434 -7.61 16.94 -7.00
CA ALA A 434 -8.87 16.74 -6.30
C ALA A 434 -8.68 16.86 -4.78
N ASP A 435 -9.80 16.95 -4.05
CA ASP A 435 -9.83 16.96 -2.60
C ASP A 435 -10.31 15.62 -2.07
N ALA A 436 -9.77 15.17 -0.93
CA ALA A 436 -10.22 13.94 -0.30
C ALA A 436 -10.20 14.01 1.24
N ARG A 437 -11.26 13.51 1.86
CA ARG A 437 -11.34 13.29 3.31
C ARG A 437 -11.42 11.80 3.61
N ILE A 438 -10.43 11.30 4.34
CA ILE A 438 -10.28 9.86 4.64
C ILE A 438 -10.31 9.69 6.15
N VAL A 439 -11.25 8.90 6.65
CA VAL A 439 -11.39 8.58 8.07
C VAL A 439 -11.28 7.08 8.26
N LEU A 440 -10.26 6.64 8.99
CA LEU A 440 -10.07 5.25 9.42
C LEU A 440 -10.43 5.14 10.90
N GLU A 441 -11.33 4.22 11.23
CA GLU A 441 -11.75 3.97 12.60
C GLU A 441 -11.48 2.53 13.02
N ARG A 442 -11.21 2.33 14.31
CA ARG A 442 -10.97 1.03 14.93
C ARG A 442 -11.97 0.75 16.04
N TRP A 443 -12.37 -0.51 16.14
CA TRP A 443 -13.24 -1.00 17.21
C TRP A 443 -12.46 -1.30 18.50
N TRP A 444 -12.86 -0.63 19.58
CA TRP A 444 -12.35 -0.82 20.95
C TRP A 444 -13.50 -0.96 21.96
N GLY A 445 -14.58 -1.66 21.58
CA GLY A 445 -15.87 -1.65 22.30
C GLY A 445 -16.81 -0.52 21.83
N ARG A 446 -16.26 0.52 21.22
CA ARG A 446 -16.93 1.47 20.33
C ARG A 446 -15.99 1.83 19.18
N TRP A 447 -16.53 2.35 18.08
CA TRP A 447 -15.70 2.90 17.01
C TRP A 447 -15.00 4.18 17.49
N ARG A 448 -13.71 4.29 17.22
CA ARG A 448 -12.90 5.48 17.50
C ARG A 448 -12.00 5.74 16.30
N THR A 449 -11.80 7.01 15.96
CA THR A 449 -10.85 7.42 14.93
C THR A 449 -9.46 6.88 15.26
N GLU A 450 -8.93 6.07 14.37
CA GLU A 450 -7.54 5.58 14.39
C GLU A 450 -6.65 6.55 13.62
N SER A 451 -7.14 7.08 12.49
CA SER A 451 -6.43 8.06 11.66
C SER A 451 -7.41 8.85 10.80
N GLU A 452 -7.05 10.08 10.48
CA GLU A 452 -7.81 10.97 9.62
C GLU A 452 -6.84 11.75 8.73
N TRP A 453 -7.15 11.83 7.44
CA TRP A 453 -6.39 12.57 6.45
C TRP A 453 -7.32 13.48 5.67
N THR A 454 -6.83 14.68 5.40
CA THR A 454 -7.45 15.64 4.49
C THR A 454 -6.42 15.98 3.42
N LEU A 455 -6.75 15.68 2.18
CA LEU A 455 -6.01 16.08 1.00
C LEU A 455 -6.78 17.25 0.40
N ASP A 456 -6.11 18.38 0.30
CA ASP A 456 -6.60 19.59 -0.34
C ASP A 456 -5.76 19.76 -1.59
N GLY A 457 -6.35 19.65 -2.77
CA GLY A 457 -5.69 19.81 -4.07
C GLY A 457 -4.58 18.80 -4.39
N THR A 458 -4.52 17.63 -3.73
CA THR A 458 -3.46 16.64 -3.92
C THR A 458 -3.95 15.19 -4.02
N ALA A 459 -5.27 14.99 -4.13
CA ALA A 459 -5.81 13.69 -4.46
C ALA A 459 -5.82 13.51 -5.98
N HIS A 460 -5.43 12.33 -6.45
CA HIS A 460 -5.50 11.94 -7.84
C HIS A 460 -6.76 11.08 -8.01
N ALA A 461 -7.75 11.58 -8.73
CA ALA A 461 -9.09 11.00 -8.73
C ALA A 461 -9.73 11.02 -10.12
N GLU A 462 -10.50 9.97 -10.40
CA GLU A 462 -11.24 9.84 -11.64
C GLU A 462 -12.65 9.34 -11.40
N VAL A 463 -13.58 9.80 -12.23
CA VAL A 463 -14.88 9.16 -12.44
C VAL A 463 -15.08 8.98 -13.93
N GLY A 464 -15.44 7.77 -14.35
CA GLY A 464 -15.81 7.55 -15.74
C GLY A 464 -17.08 6.76 -15.90
N ASP A 465 -17.72 6.98 -17.04
CA ASP A 465 -18.97 6.36 -17.45
C ASP A 465 -19.11 6.31 -18.97
N ARG A 466 -20.22 5.70 -19.40
CA ARG A 466 -20.59 5.42 -20.78
C ARG A 466 -22.04 5.79 -21.02
#